data_AF-A0A940ZP75-F1
#
_entry.id   AF-A0A940ZP75-F1
#
_cell.length_a   1.000
_cell.length_b   1.000
_cell.length_c   1.000
_cell.angle_alpha   90.00
_cell.angle_beta   90.00
_cell.angle_gamma   90.00
#
_symmetry.space_group_name_H-M   'P 1'
#
loop_
_entity.id
_entity.type
_entity.pdbx_description
1 polymer ?
#
loop_
_entity_poly.entity_id
_entity_poly.type
_entity_poly.pdbx_seq_one_letter_code
_entity_poly.pdbx_strand_id
1 'polypeptide(L)' 'MNKKLIVILVLVGLLLILIIQNVQNISLNIFFWNIMMPQVILVLILFALGFVIGFLAAKMKRSKQ' A
#
# COMPACT_ATOMS: atom_id res chain seq x y z
N MET A 1 -10.55 -28.25 11.75
CA MET A 1 -10.71 -26.99 10.98
C MET A 1 -9.80 -27.03 9.77
N ASN A 2 -10.28 -26.71 8.56
CA ASN A 2 -9.45 -26.74 7.36
C ASN A 2 -8.33 -25.70 7.47
N LYS A 3 -7.06 -26.13 7.40
CA LYS A 3 -5.88 -25.25 7.56
C LYS A 3 -5.92 -24.06 6.58
N LYS A 4 -6.42 -24.28 5.36
CA LYS A 4 -6.66 -23.23 4.36
C LYS A 4 -7.64 -22.14 4.85
N LEU A 5 -8.69 -22.55 5.55
CA LEU A 5 -9.74 -21.66 6.06
C LEU A 5 -9.20 -20.80 7.22
N ILE A 6 -8.36 -21.37 8.08
CA ILE A 6 -7.62 -20.62 9.12
C ILE A 6 -6.75 -19.54 8.48
N VAL A 7 -5.95 -19.90 7.49
CA VAL A 7 -5.04 -18.95 6.82
C VAL A 7 -5.82 -17.81 6.17
N ILE A 8 -6.93 -18.12 5.48
CA ILE A 8 -7.78 -17.09 4.88
C ILE A 8 -8.38 -16.16 5.94
N LEU A 9 -8.93 -16.71 7.03
CA LEU A 9 -9.50 -15.90 8.11
C LEU A 9 -8.45 -15.00 8.78
N VAL A 10 -7.23 -15.51 8.99
CA VAL A 10 -6.12 -14.72 9.53
C VAL A 10 -5.75 -13.60 8.57
N LEU A 11 -5.61 -13.87 7.27
CA LEU A 11 -5.28 -12.86 6.27
C LEU A 11 -6.35 -11.77 6.18
N VAL A 12 -7.63 -12.15 6.17
CA VAL A 12 -8.75 -11.21 6.15
C VAL A 12 -8.77 -10.38 7.44
N GLY A 13 -8.57 -11.00 8.60
CA GLY A 13 -8.50 -10.31 9.88
C GLY A 13 -7.36 -9.27 9.92
N LEU A 14 -6.16 -9.65 9.47
CA LEU A 14 -5.02 -8.73 9.37
C LEU A 14 -5.29 -7.58 8.40
N LEU A 15 -5.92 -7.85 7.26
CA LEU A 15 -6.29 -6.81 6.29
C LEU A 15 -7.29 -5.80 6.90
N LEU A 16 -8.31 -6.29 7.62
CA LEU A 16 -9.27 -5.42 8.30
C LEU A 16 -8.61 -4.58 9.40
N ILE A 17 -7.72 -5.18 10.19
CA ILE A 17 -6.94 -4.46 11.21
C ILE A 17 -6.11 -3.34 10.56
N LEU A 18 -5.42 -3.64 9.46
CA LEU A 18 -4.65 -2.65 8.72
C LEU A 18 -5.55 -1.52 8.23
N ILE A 19 -6.71 -1.81 7.65
CA ILE A 19 -7.63 -0.77 7.18
C ILE A 19 -8.07 0.11 8.37
N ILE A 20 -8.64 -0.49 9.42
CA ILE A 20 -9.20 0.24 10.56
C ILE A 20 -8.15 1.09 11.26
N GLN A 21 -6.94 0.54 11.50
CA GLN A 21 -5.87 1.30 12.15
C GLN A 21 -5.35 2.45 11.29
N ASN A 22 -5.44 2.35 9.95
CA ASN A 22 -4.93 3.36 9.03
C ASN A 22 -6.03 4.29 8.49
N VAL A 23 -7.24 4.28 9.06
CA VAL A 23 -8.29 5.28 8.73
C VAL A 23 -7.97 6.66 9.32
N GLN A 24 -7.00 6.76 10.24
CA GLN A 24 -6.61 8.04 10.82
C GLN A 24 -6.17 9.05 9.73
N ASN A 25 -6.64 10.29 9.87
CA ASN A 25 -6.20 11.39 9.00
C ASN A 25 -4.80 11.83 9.41
N ILE A 26 -3.92 11.92 8.44
CA ILE A 26 -2.56 12.45 8.60
C ILE A 26 -2.42 13.75 7.81
N SER A 27 -1.56 14.63 8.31
CA SER A 27 -1.15 15.84 7.62
C SER A 27 0.12 15.57 6.85
N LEU A 28 0.00 15.47 5.53
CA LEU A 28 1.13 15.30 4.64
C LEU A 28 1.66 16.66 4.21
N ASN A 29 2.90 16.97 4.60
CA ASN A 29 3.59 18.20 4.22
C ASN A 29 4.53 17.92 3.04
N ILE A 30 4.20 18.41 1.85
CA ILE A 30 5.07 18.34 0.67
C ILE A 30 5.53 19.76 0.31
N PHE A 31 6.82 20.05 0.46
CA PHE A 31 7.39 21.39 0.28
C PHE A 31 6.59 22.44 1.08
N PHE A 32 5.75 23.23 0.41
CA PHE A 32 4.90 24.28 1.02
C PHE A 32 3.41 23.87 1.10
N TRP A 33 3.06 22.65 0.73
CA TRP A 33 1.68 22.16 0.65
C TRP A 33 1.37 21.29 1.86
N ASN A 34 0.24 21.56 2.51
CA ASN A 34 -0.31 20.72 3.56
C ASN A 34 -1.58 20.04 3.05
N ILE A 35 -1.59 18.71 3.04
CA ILE A 35 -2.71 17.90 2.57
C ILE A 35 -3.14 16.99 3.71
N MET A 36 -4.36 17.17 4.21
CA MET A 36 -4.97 16.21 5.14
C MET A 36 -5.65 15.10 4.37
N MET A 37 -5.24 13.86 4.61
CA MET A 37 -5.86 12.68 4.02
C MET A 37 -5.79 11.48 4.98
N PRO A 38 -6.71 10.50 4.87
CA PRO A 38 -6.57 9.23 5.55
C PRO A 38 -5.24 8.54 5.20
N GLN A 39 -4.53 8.02 6.20
CA GLN A 39 -3.24 7.34 6.03
C GLN A 39 -3.33 6.17 5.05
N VAL A 40 -4.46 5.45 5.03
CA VAL A 40 -4.71 4.36 4.08
C VAL A 40 -4.62 4.81 2.62
N ILE A 41 -5.05 6.04 2.28
CA ILE A 41 -4.95 6.58 0.92
C ILE A 41 -3.47 6.78 0.55
N LEU A 42 -2.68 7.36 1.46
CA LEU A 42 -1.25 7.55 1.23
C LEU A 42 -0.54 6.21 1.00
N VAL A 43 -0.82 5.20 1.83
CA VAL A 43 -0.23 3.86 1.70
C VAL A 43 -0.56 3.24 0.34
N LEU A 44 -1.81 3.34 -0.12
CA LEU A 44 -2.21 2.82 -1.43
C LEU A 44 -1.52 3.55 -2.59
N ILE A 45 -1.41 4.89 -2.52
CA ILE A 45 -0.70 5.69 -3.53
C ILE A 45 0.77 5.28 -3.61
N LEU A 46 1.44 5.18 -2.45
CA LEU A 46 2.86 4.80 -2.40
C LEU A 46 3.09 3.38 -2.91
N PHE A 47 2.20 2.44 -2.57
CA PHE A 47 2.27 1.07 -3.08
C PHE A 47 2.15 1.03 -4.61
N ALA A 48 1.16 1.75 -5.18
CA ALA A 48 0.96 1.82 -6.62
C ALA A 48 2.17 2.49 -7.32
N LEU A 49 2.68 3.59 -6.79
CA LEU A 49 3.86 4.27 -7.32
C LEU A 49 5.09 3.35 -7.29
N GLY A 50 5.33 2.67 -6.17
CA GLY A 50 6.43 1.72 -6.03
C GLY A 50 6.34 0.57 -7.04
N PHE A 51 5.14 0.01 -7.23
CA PHE A 51 4.90 -1.03 -8.24
C PHE A 51 5.18 -0.53 -9.66
N VAL A 52 4.66 0.65 -10.04
CA VAL A 52 4.87 1.24 -11.36
C VAL A 52 6.35 1.52 -11.60
N ILE A 53 7.03 2.15 -10.64
CA ILE A 53 8.47 2.45 -10.74
C ILE A 53 9.27 1.15 -10.88
N GLY A 54 9.00 0.15 -10.04
CA GLY A 54 9.67 -1.15 -10.09
C GLY A 54 9.45 -1.88 -11.42
N PHE A 55 8.21 -1.87 -11.93
CA PHE A 55 7.87 -2.44 -13.23
C PHE A 55 8.62 -1.75 -14.38
N LEU A 56 8.63 -0.42 -14.39
CA LEU A 56 9.36 0.36 -15.40
C LEU A 56 10.87 0.11 -15.33
N ALA A 57 11.44 0.07 -14.13
CA ALA A 57 12.86 -0.23 -13.94
C ALA A 57 13.23 -1.63 -14.45
N ALA A 58 12.40 -2.64 -14.17
CA ALA A 58 12.59 -4.00 -14.68
C ALA A 58 12.49 -4.06 -16.22
N LYS A 59 11.52 -3.35 -16.81
CA LYS A 59 11.35 -3.25 -18.27
C LYS A 59 12.57 -2.59 -18.93
N MET A 60 13.08 -1.50 -18.36
CA MET A 60 14.27 -0.82 -18.87
C MET A 60 15.51 -1.71 -18.81
N LYS A 61 15.69 -2.48 -17.73
CA LYS A 61 16.78 -3.45 -17.61
C LYS A 61 16.71 -4.53 -18.70
N ARG A 62 15.52 -5.03 -18.99
CA ARG A 62 15.29 -6.05 -20.05
C ARG A 62 15.48 -5.50 -21.47
N SER A 63 15.31 -4.19 -21.69
CA SER A 63 15.53 -3.55 -23.00
C SER A 63 17.01 -3.27 -23.30
N LYS A 64 17.89 -3.29 -22.28
CA LYS A 64 19.33 -3.05 -22.42
C LYS A 64 20.15 -4.33 -22.57
N GLN A 65 19.52 -5.49 -22.43
CA GLN A 65 20.07 -6.83 -22.64
C GLN A 65 19.64 -7.34 -24.01
#